data_AF-A0AAW2V7E3-F1
#
_entry.id   AF-A0AAW2V7E3-F1
#
_cell.length_a   1.000
_cell.length_b   1.000
_cell.length_c   1.000
_cell.angle_alpha   90.00
_cell.angle_beta   90.00
_cell.angle_gamma   90.00
#
_symmetry.space_group_name_H-M   'P 1'
#
loop_
_entity.id
_entity.type
_entity.pdbx_description
1 polymer ?
#
loop_
_entity_poly.entity_id
_entity_poly.type
_entity_poly.pdbx_seq_one_letter_code
_entity_poly.pdbx_strand_id
1 'polypeptide(L)'
;MAGKAIGVAFSFDTPFGREIAIVESDVTVVASGAICTPALLKRSGLKNPNVGKNFHVHPVVMAWGYFPDPSPDAWPAPEKRSYEGGIITAMSKVVANFETSGYGAIIQTPSLHPGIFSVLMPWISGIDMKNRMAKFSRTGQR
;
A
#
# COMPACT_ATOMS: atom_id res chain seq x y z
N MET A 1 24.76 -11.17 28.18
CA MET A 1 25.07 -12.32 27.31
C MET A 1 24.21 -12.22 26.07
N ALA A 2 24.81 -12.27 24.87
CA ALA A 2 24.05 -12.34 23.62
C ALA A 2 23.54 -13.79 23.47
N GLY A 3 22.22 -13.96 23.31
CA GLY A 3 21.64 -15.27 23.03
C GLY A 3 21.93 -15.72 21.60
N LYS A 4 22.21 -17.01 21.39
CA LYS A 4 22.33 -17.62 20.06
C LYS A 4 20.94 -18.09 19.61
N ALA A 5 20.54 -17.76 18.38
CA ALA A 5 19.35 -18.37 17.78
C ALA A 5 19.66 -19.83 17.42
N ILE A 6 18.75 -20.74 17.77
CA ILE A 6 18.92 -22.19 17.55
C ILE A 6 17.94 -22.77 16.52
N GLY A 7 17.07 -21.93 15.96
CA GLY A 7 16.03 -22.38 15.05
C GLY A 7 14.77 -21.54 15.10
N VAL A 8 13.68 -22.09 14.56
CA VAL A 8 12.37 -21.44 14.45
C VAL A 8 11.28 -22.37 14.98
N ALA A 9 10.45 -21.85 15.89
CA ALA A 9 9.21 -22.48 16.30
C ALA A 9 8.04 -21.94 15.47
N PHE A 10 7.18 -22.82 14.96
CA PHE A 10 6.00 -22.45 14.19
C PHE A 10 4.84 -23.40 14.48
N SER A 11 3.62 -22.93 14.22
CA SER A 11 2.40 -23.74 14.36
C SER A 11 1.76 -24.00 13.00
N PHE A 12 1.16 -25.16 12.82
CA PHE A 12 0.43 -25.55 11.63
C PHE A 12 -0.83 -26.33 12.01
N ASP A 13 -1.85 -26.30 11.15
CA ASP A 13 -3.12 -27.00 11.39
C ASP A 13 -3.07 -28.40 10.75
N THR A 14 -3.53 -29.39 11.51
CA THR A 14 -3.75 -30.76 11.05
C THR A 14 -5.23 -31.11 11.19
N PRO A 15 -5.72 -32.20 10.56
CA PRO A 15 -7.10 -32.67 10.77
C PRO A 15 -7.44 -32.96 12.24
N PHE A 16 -6.43 -33.11 13.11
CA PHE A 16 -6.58 -33.45 14.52
C PHE A 16 -6.42 -32.24 15.45
N GLY A 17 -6.09 -31.07 14.91
CA GLY A 17 -5.94 -29.83 15.68
C GLY A 17 -4.69 -29.04 15.28
N ARG A 18 -4.36 -28.04 16.10
CA ARG A 18 -3.18 -27.20 15.89
C ARG A 18 -1.97 -27.81 16.55
N GLU A 19 -0.90 -27.99 15.78
CA GLU A 19 0.38 -28.53 16.27
C GLU A 19 1.47 -27.45 16.23
N ILE A 20 2.56 -27.69 16.97
CA ILE A 20 3.74 -26.83 17.01
C ILE A 20 4.96 -27.69 16.68
N ALA A 21 5.79 -27.21 15.75
CA ALA A 21 7.08 -27.81 15.44
C ALA A 21 8.21 -26.80 15.63
N ILE A 22 9.42 -27.33 15.82
CA ILE A 22 10.66 -26.58 15.88
C ILE A 22 11.59 -27.13 14.81
N VAL A 23 12.14 -26.24 14.00
CA VAL A 23 13.24 -26.57 13.07
C VAL A 23 14.50 -25.94 13.62
N GLU A 24 15.50 -26.78 13.91
CA GLU A 24 16.81 -26.34 14.36
C GLU A 24 17.66 -25.87 13.18
N SER A 25 18.47 -24.84 13.40
CA SER A 25 19.42 -24.37 12.39
C SER A 25 20.62 -23.66 13.00
N ASP A 26 21.76 -23.75 12.31
CA ASP A 26 22.97 -23.00 12.66
C ASP A 26 22.82 -21.51 12.38
N VAL A 27 22.01 -21.16 11.38
CA VAL A 27 21.72 -19.80 10.95
C VAL A 27 20.21 -19.63 10.78
N THR A 28 19.64 -18.62 11.44
CA THR A 28 18.23 -18.25 11.34
C THR A 28 18.11 -16.82 10.81
N VAL A 29 17.31 -16.62 9.75
CA VAL A 29 17.04 -15.30 9.17
C VAL A 29 15.57 -14.95 9.37
N VAL A 30 15.30 -13.74 9.88
CA VAL A 30 13.92 -13.23 10.02
C VAL A 30 13.61 -12.28 8.88
N ALA A 31 12.66 -12.67 8.02
CA ALA A 31 12.28 -11.91 6.82
C ALA A 31 10.76 -11.67 6.72
N SER A 32 10.08 -11.47 7.85
CA SER A 32 8.62 -11.31 7.92
C SER A 32 8.13 -9.88 7.59
N GLY A 33 8.97 -9.01 7.03
CA GLY A 33 8.64 -7.62 6.70
C GLY A 33 8.58 -6.67 7.90
N ALA A 34 8.41 -5.37 7.63
CA ALA A 34 8.53 -4.30 8.63
C ALA A 34 7.49 -4.39 9.78
N ILE A 35 6.34 -5.02 9.53
CA ILE A 35 5.27 -5.19 10.53
C ILE A 35 5.49 -6.47 11.37
N CYS A 36 5.72 -7.61 10.73
CA CYS A 36 5.76 -8.89 11.45
C CYS A 36 7.13 -9.23 12.03
N THR A 37 8.24 -8.78 11.43
CA THR A 37 9.59 -8.98 11.97
C THR A 37 9.76 -8.46 13.41
N PRO A 38 9.42 -7.20 13.74
CA PRO A 38 9.59 -6.71 15.11
C PRO A 38 8.69 -7.45 16.11
N ALA A 39 7.48 -7.85 15.70
CA ALA A 39 6.59 -8.65 16.54
C ALA A 39 7.16 -10.05 16.82
N LEU A 40 7.72 -10.70 15.80
CA LEU A 40 8.37 -11.99 15.94
C LEU A 40 9.59 -11.89 16.87
N LEU A 41 10.50 -10.94 16.63
CA LEU A 41 11.70 -10.76 17.46
C LEU A 41 11.37 -10.48 18.93
N LYS A 42 10.32 -9.68 19.21
CA LYS A 42 9.83 -9.44 20.58
C LYS A 42 9.33 -10.72 21.23
N ARG A 43 8.52 -11.53 20.52
CA ARG A 43 8.02 -12.82 21.03
C ARG A 43 9.15 -13.83 21.24
N SER A 44 10.22 -13.76 20.45
CA SER A 44 11.44 -14.56 20.62
C SER A 44 12.33 -14.09 21.79
N GLY A 45 11.91 -13.06 22.55
CA GLY A 45 12.64 -12.58 23.72
C GLY A 45 13.85 -11.70 23.41
N LEU A 46 14.01 -11.21 22.18
CA LEU A 46 15.12 -10.32 21.82
C LEU A 46 15.00 -8.99 22.58
N LYS A 47 15.94 -8.73 23.48
CA LYS A 47 16.01 -7.48 24.26
C LYS A 47 16.78 -6.41 23.48
N ASN A 48 16.09 -5.67 22.62
CA ASN A 48 16.63 -4.49 21.95
C ASN A 48 15.58 -3.36 21.95
N PRO A 49 15.88 -2.19 22.54
CA PRO A 49 14.92 -1.09 22.71
C PRO A 49 14.47 -0.43 21.40
N ASN A 50 15.14 -0.71 20.28
CA ASN A 50 14.79 -0.19 18.95
C ASN A 50 13.80 -1.09 18.20
N VAL A 51 13.60 -2.34 18.63
CA VAL A 51 12.71 -3.27 17.92
C VAL A 51 11.27 -2.77 17.97
N GLY A 52 10.69 -2.56 16.79
CA GLY A 52 9.34 -2.02 16.61
C GLY A 52 9.22 -0.51 16.75
N LYS A 53 10.34 0.23 16.75
CA LYS A 53 10.38 1.70 16.63
C LYS A 53 10.83 2.11 15.22
N ASN A 54 10.74 3.41 14.91
CA ASN A 54 11.20 3.99 13.65
C ASN A 54 10.50 3.40 12.41
N PHE A 55 9.22 3.04 12.55
CA PHE A 55 8.41 2.60 11.43
C PHE A 55 8.09 3.80 10.54
N HIS A 56 8.53 3.74 9.28
CA HIS A 56 8.29 4.78 8.29
C HIS A 56 7.31 4.26 7.26
N VAL A 57 6.24 5.02 7.05
CA VAL A 57 5.28 4.80 5.96
C VAL A 57 5.27 6.03 5.09
N HIS A 58 4.80 5.85 3.85
CA HIS A 58 4.45 6.94 2.96
C HIS A 58 2.92 7.02 2.94
N PRO A 59 2.30 7.88 3.76
CA PRO A 59 0.85 8.05 3.73
C PRO A 59 0.46 8.66 2.38
N VAL A 60 -0.46 7.99 1.67
CA VAL A 60 -0.96 8.44 0.37
C VAL A 60 -2.44 8.75 0.51
N VAL A 61 -2.83 9.94 0.04
CA VAL A 61 -4.23 10.33 -0.14
C VAL A 61 -4.51 10.40 -1.63
N MET A 62 -5.59 9.74 -2.04
CA MET A 62 -6.01 9.68 -3.44
C MET A 62 -7.23 10.59 -3.65
N ALA A 63 -7.18 11.41 -4.69
CA ALA A 63 -8.30 12.25 -5.11
C ALA A 63 -8.58 12.05 -6.60
N TRP A 64 -9.85 11.95 -7.00
CA TRP A 64 -10.27 11.71 -8.38
C TRP A 64 -11.46 12.57 -8.75
N GLY A 65 -11.51 13.02 -10.01
CA GLY A 65 -12.60 13.78 -10.59
C GLY A 65 -13.32 12.98 -11.67
N TYR A 66 -14.65 13.06 -11.70
CA TYR A 66 -15.45 12.57 -12.81
C TYR A 66 -15.65 13.68 -13.83
N PHE A 67 -15.37 13.39 -15.10
CA PHE A 67 -15.54 14.31 -16.21
C PHE A 67 -16.80 13.93 -17.00
N PRO A 68 -17.98 14.53 -16.71
CA PRO A 68 -19.23 14.26 -17.42
C PRO A 68 -19.15 14.66 -18.90
N ASP A 69 -20.11 14.15 -19.69
CA ASP A 69 -20.24 14.28 -21.15
C ASP A 69 -19.54 15.52 -21.74
N PRO A 70 -18.43 15.31 -22.46
CA PRO A 70 -17.70 16.40 -23.06
C PRO A 70 -18.48 16.92 -24.26
N SER A 71 -18.70 18.24 -24.31
CA SER A 71 -18.95 18.90 -25.59
C SER A 71 -17.78 18.59 -26.54
N PRO A 72 -17.96 18.70 -27.88
CA PRO A 72 -16.87 18.46 -28.84
C PRO A 72 -15.57 19.22 -28.50
N ASP A 73 -15.71 20.40 -27.89
CA ASP A 73 -14.61 21.28 -27.48
C ASP A 73 -14.15 21.10 -26.01
N ALA A 74 -14.75 20.17 -25.26
CA ALA A 74 -14.44 19.99 -23.84
C ALA A 74 -13.16 19.18 -23.63
N TRP A 75 -12.42 19.57 -22.59
CA TRP A 75 -11.25 18.84 -22.11
C TRP A 75 -11.62 17.95 -20.91
N PRO A 76 -11.15 16.68 -20.84
CA PRO A 76 -10.43 15.97 -21.89
C PRO A 76 -11.38 15.52 -23.00
N ALA A 77 -10.83 15.39 -24.21
CA ALA A 77 -11.57 15.04 -25.43
C ALA A 77 -12.51 13.83 -25.23
N PRO A 78 -13.63 13.76 -25.97
CA PRO A 78 -14.65 12.72 -25.78
C PRO A 78 -14.15 11.28 -25.81
N GLU A 79 -13.24 10.99 -26.71
CA GLU A 79 -12.62 9.68 -26.89
C GLU A 79 -11.60 9.37 -25.79
N LYS A 80 -11.05 10.38 -25.11
CA LYS A 80 -9.97 10.20 -24.16
C LYS A 80 -10.42 9.45 -22.92
N ARG A 81 -9.77 8.33 -22.62
CA ARG A 81 -10.00 7.56 -21.39
C ARG A 81 -8.96 7.85 -20.32
N SER A 82 -9.36 7.68 -19.06
CA SER A 82 -8.50 7.89 -17.88
C SER A 82 -7.28 6.97 -17.83
N TYR A 83 -7.41 5.76 -18.38
CA TYR A 83 -6.37 4.73 -18.43
C TYR A 83 -5.51 4.76 -19.70
N GLU A 84 -5.71 5.74 -20.58
CA GLU A 84 -4.92 5.90 -21.79
C GLU A 84 -3.88 7.01 -21.64
N GLY A 85 -2.65 6.77 -22.11
CA GLY A 85 -1.56 7.74 -22.12
C GLY A 85 -0.38 7.29 -21.26
N GLY A 86 0.51 8.24 -20.93
CA GLY A 86 1.70 7.94 -20.17
C GLY A 86 1.41 7.58 -18.71
N ILE A 87 2.20 6.64 -18.18
CA ILE A 87 2.23 6.27 -16.77
C ILE A 87 2.98 7.36 -16.00
N ILE A 88 2.37 7.87 -14.91
CA ILE A 88 3.03 8.79 -13.97
C ILE A 88 3.62 10.01 -14.70
N THR A 89 2.77 10.73 -15.43
CA THR A 89 3.21 11.83 -16.29
C THR A 89 3.47 13.14 -15.55
N ALA A 90 3.01 13.27 -14.30
CA ALA A 90 3.21 14.46 -13.48
C ALA A 90 3.63 14.08 -12.05
N MET A 91 4.65 14.79 -11.56
CA MET A 91 5.09 14.79 -10.17
C MET A 91 5.52 16.21 -9.78
N SER A 92 5.01 16.71 -8.65
CA SER A 92 5.42 17.98 -8.06
C SER A 92 5.96 17.74 -6.65
N LYS A 93 7.18 18.22 -6.40
CA LYS A 93 7.84 18.21 -5.09
C LYS A 93 7.86 19.59 -4.42
N VAL A 94 7.04 20.53 -4.91
CA VAL A 94 7.05 21.94 -4.43
C VAL A 94 6.83 22.06 -2.92
N VAL A 95 6.07 21.13 -2.33
CA VAL A 95 5.81 21.04 -0.88
C VAL A 95 6.47 19.82 -0.24
N ALA A 96 7.49 19.23 -0.87
CA ALA A 96 8.15 18.01 -0.36
C ALA A 96 9.04 18.27 0.85
N ASN A 97 9.43 19.53 1.08
CA ASN A 97 10.13 19.97 2.28
C ASN A 97 9.36 21.14 2.91
N PHE A 98 8.18 20.83 3.45
CA PHE A 98 7.30 21.80 4.09
C PHE A 98 8.02 22.44 5.27
N GLU A 99 8.09 23.77 5.28
CA GLU A 99 8.74 24.57 6.34
C GLU A 99 10.15 24.10 6.72
N THR A 100 10.93 23.59 5.77
CA THR A 100 12.30 23.08 6.00
C THR A 100 12.41 21.90 6.99
N SER A 101 11.30 21.22 7.28
CA SER A 101 11.23 20.13 8.27
C SER A 101 11.89 18.82 7.85
N GLY A 102 12.24 18.66 6.57
CA GLY A 102 12.62 17.38 5.97
C GLY A 102 11.42 16.48 5.63
N TYR A 103 10.19 16.92 5.94
CA TYR A 103 8.95 16.23 5.62
C TYR A 103 8.08 17.09 4.70
N GLY A 104 7.20 16.44 3.93
CA GLY A 104 6.30 17.16 3.04
C GLY A 104 5.52 16.24 2.12
N ALA A 105 4.74 16.84 1.24
CA ALA A 105 3.90 16.13 0.27
C ALA A 105 4.54 16.11 -1.12
N ILE A 106 4.30 15.02 -1.83
CA ILE A 106 4.58 14.91 -3.26
C ILE A 106 3.22 14.75 -3.93
N ILE A 107 2.90 15.63 -4.87
CA ILE A 107 1.72 15.48 -5.71
C ILE A 107 2.15 14.64 -6.91
N GLN A 108 1.49 13.53 -7.13
CA GLN A 108 1.80 12.63 -8.23
C GLN A 108 0.50 12.08 -8.80
N THR A 109 0.47 11.94 -10.12
CA THR A 109 -0.63 11.28 -10.82
C THR A 109 -0.27 9.80 -11.00
N PRO A 110 -0.83 8.87 -10.21
CA PRO A 110 -0.46 7.46 -10.34
C PRO A 110 -1.11 6.85 -11.59
N SER A 111 -0.52 5.75 -12.06
CA SER A 111 -1.21 4.90 -13.03
C SER A 111 -2.32 4.13 -12.33
N LEU A 112 -3.57 4.43 -12.69
CA LEU A 112 -4.73 3.83 -12.07
C LEU A 112 -5.51 3.02 -13.12
N HIS A 113 -5.47 1.71 -12.98
CA HIS A 113 -6.26 0.77 -13.79
C HIS A 113 -7.58 0.45 -13.07
N PRO A 114 -8.62 -0.04 -13.77
CA PRO A 114 -9.92 -0.32 -13.15
C PRO A 114 -9.81 -1.24 -11.92
N GLY A 115 -8.93 -2.25 -11.96
CA GLY A 115 -8.72 -3.18 -10.84
C GLY A 115 -8.03 -2.55 -9.63
N ILE A 116 -7.17 -1.56 -9.82
CA ILE A 116 -6.56 -0.83 -8.69
C ILE A 116 -7.57 0.18 -8.14
N PHE A 117 -8.31 0.86 -9.02
CA PHE A 117 -9.37 1.79 -8.64
C PHE A 117 -10.44 1.13 -7.78
N SER A 118 -10.87 -0.08 -8.13
CA SER A 118 -11.90 -0.81 -7.34
C SER A 118 -11.46 -1.14 -5.92
N VAL A 119 -10.16 -1.32 -5.68
CA VAL A 119 -9.58 -1.60 -4.36
C VAL A 119 -9.35 -0.32 -3.55
N LEU A 120 -8.91 0.75 -4.21
CA LEU A 120 -8.58 2.02 -3.55
C LEU A 120 -9.80 2.90 -3.28
N MET A 121 -10.87 2.74 -4.06
CA MET A 121 -12.07 3.52 -3.90
C MET A 121 -12.84 3.10 -2.65
N PRO A 122 -13.27 4.07 -1.80
CA PRO A 122 -14.05 3.75 -0.61
C PRO A 122 -15.32 2.98 -0.97
N TRP A 123 -15.53 1.86 -0.28
CA TRP A 123 -16.79 1.13 -0.38
C TRP A 123 -17.87 1.84 0.43
N ILE A 124 -18.96 2.22 -0.24
CA ILE A 124 -20.15 2.76 0.40
C ILE A 124 -21.32 1.77 0.27
N SER A 125 -21.55 1.25 -0.93
CA SER A 125 -22.57 0.23 -1.21
C SER A 125 -22.29 -0.46 -2.54
N GLY A 126 -22.96 -1.59 -2.79
CA GLY A 126 -22.83 -2.29 -4.08
C GLY A 126 -23.33 -1.46 -5.27
N ILE A 127 -24.36 -0.63 -5.10
CA ILE A 127 -24.85 0.25 -6.16
C ILE A 127 -23.88 1.42 -6.42
N ASP A 128 -23.34 2.04 -5.38
CA ASP A 128 -22.34 3.10 -5.50
C ASP A 128 -21.08 2.58 -6.20
N MET A 129 -20.55 1.44 -5.77
CA MET A 129 -19.38 0.83 -6.41
C MET A 129 -19.63 0.55 -7.90
N LYS A 130 -20.77 -0.07 -8.25
CA LYS A 130 -21.14 -0.32 -9.65
C LYS A 130 -21.23 0.97 -10.46
N ASN A 131 -21.85 2.02 -9.91
CA ASN A 131 -21.98 3.31 -10.59
C ASN A 131 -20.61 3.98 -10.81
N ARG A 132 -19.71 3.91 -9.83
CA ARG A 132 -18.37 4.49 -9.95
C ARG A 132 -17.48 3.71 -10.92
N MET A 133 -17.57 2.37 -10.91
CA MET A 133 -16.88 1.52 -11.88
C MET A 133 -17.38 1.73 -13.31
N ALA A 134 -18.69 1.90 -13.51
CA ALA A 134 -19.25 2.22 -14.82
C ALA A 134 -18.74 3.57 -15.37
N LYS A 135 -18.44 4.52 -14.47
CA LYS A 135 -17.91 5.84 -14.80
C LYS A 135 -16.38 5.90 -14.90
N PHE A 136 -15.68 4.81 -14.54
CA PHE A 136 -14.21 4.81 -14.39
C PHE A 136 -13.47 5.35 -15.62
N SER A 137 -13.94 5.04 -16.83
CA SER A 137 -13.32 5.48 -18.09
C SER A 137 -13.21 7.00 -18.22
N ARG A 138 -14.04 7.74 -17.47
CA ARG A 138 -14.09 9.21 -17.37
C ARG A 138 -13.79 9.71 -15.96
N THR A 139 -13.35 8.85 -15.05
CA THR A 139 -12.86 9.24 -13.73
C THR A 139 -11.34 9.30 -13.79
N GLY A 140 -10.79 10.50 -13.69
CA GLY A 140 -9.37 10.77 -13.82
C GLY A 140 -8.77 11.38 -12.56
N GLN A 141 -7.49 11.14 -12.39
CA GLN A 141 -6.62 11.93 -11.51
C GLN A 141 -5.65 12.60 -12.49
N ARG A 142 -5.67 13.92 -12.62
CA ARG A 142 -4.73 14.67 -13.46
C ARG A 142 -4.36 15.95 -12.76
#